data_AF-A0A2Y9RUH0-F1
#
_entry.id   AF-A0A2Y9RUH0-F1
#
_cell.length_a   1.000
_cell.length_b   1.000
_cell.length_c   1.000
_cell.angle_alpha   90.00
_cell.angle_beta   90.00
_cell.angle_gamma   90.00
#
_symmetry.space_group_name_H-M   'P 1'
#
loop_
_entity.id
_entity.type
_entity.pdbx_description
1 polymer ?
#
loop_
_entity_poly.entity_id
_entity_poly.type
_entity_poly.pdbx_seq_one_letter_code
_entity_poly.pdbx_strand_id
1 'polypeptide(L)'
;MEKEKYVDELRKALVSGAGPADAYKFHFSKESCHFSFEKNLKNVSFRLGSFNLEKVASPAEVIRELICDCLDTIAENQSKNQHLQKENERLLRDWNDVQGRFEKCVSAKETLEADLYKRFILVLNEKKAKIRSLHKLLSEVQELEKNAEHDRETATCSQVSADRDAVYDESTDEESGNQPDPSVLSPATLREDDSIFSSPDVTDIAPSRKRRQQMQKNLGTEPKMASQEHQLQEKEKLDPSLPQTLKKEHSSAENMSLETLRNTSPEDLFDEI
;
A
#
# COMPACT_ATOMS: atom_id res chain seq x y z
N MET A 1 36.28 30.43 -4.66
CA MET A 1 35.26 29.38 -4.46
C MET A 1 34.52 29.70 -3.17
N GLU A 2 33.21 29.45 -3.11
CA GLU A 2 32.45 29.59 -1.87
C GLU A 2 32.97 28.61 -0.81
N LYS A 3 32.98 29.03 0.47
CA LYS A 3 33.61 28.26 1.55
C LYS A 3 33.03 26.85 1.68
N GLU A 4 31.72 26.72 1.67
CA GLU A 4 31.02 25.43 1.83
C GLU A 4 31.37 24.49 0.67
N LYS A 5 31.25 24.98 -0.56
CA LYS A 5 31.67 24.24 -1.77
C LYS A 5 33.13 23.80 -1.68
N TYR A 6 34.02 24.66 -1.18
CA TYR A 6 35.42 24.31 -1.00
C TYR A 6 35.61 23.22 0.05
N VAL A 7 34.95 23.31 1.20
CA VAL A 7 35.00 22.29 2.25
C VAL A 7 34.47 20.94 1.74
N ASP A 8 33.41 20.94 0.95
CA ASP A 8 32.88 19.71 0.37
C ASP A 8 33.86 19.07 -0.61
N GLU A 9 34.55 19.88 -1.43
CA GLU A 9 35.63 19.40 -2.28
C GLU A 9 36.80 18.82 -1.47
N LEU A 10 37.13 19.40 -0.31
CA LEU A 10 38.12 18.83 0.61
C LEU A 10 37.66 17.49 1.21
N ARG A 11 36.39 17.36 1.62
CA ARG A 11 35.86 16.09 2.14
C ARG A 11 35.92 14.97 1.11
N LYS A 12 35.54 15.26 -0.14
CA LYS A 12 35.62 14.30 -1.25
C LYS A 12 37.06 13.87 -1.53
N ALA A 13 38.00 14.82 -1.52
CA ALA A 13 39.39 14.53 -1.83
C ALA A 13 40.12 13.77 -0.72
N LEU A 14 39.84 14.07 0.56
CA LEU A 14 40.65 13.62 1.69
C LEU A 14 39.98 12.59 2.62
N VAL A 15 38.66 12.43 2.57
CA VAL A 15 37.92 11.61 3.56
C VAL A 15 36.99 10.59 2.90
N SER A 16 35.97 11.04 2.17
CA SER A 16 34.83 10.20 1.77
C SER A 16 35.05 9.38 0.49
N GLY A 17 36.21 9.54 -0.15
CA GLY A 17 36.46 9.02 -1.48
C GLY A 17 35.75 9.85 -2.55
N ALA A 18 36.37 9.91 -3.73
CA ALA A 18 35.80 10.61 -4.86
C ALA A 18 34.66 9.79 -5.47
N GLY A 19 33.54 10.45 -5.83
CA GLY A 19 32.51 9.80 -6.64
C GLY A 19 33.06 9.43 -8.03
N PRO A 20 32.35 8.58 -8.81
CA PRO A 20 32.83 8.10 -10.11
C PRO A 20 33.22 9.20 -11.12
N ALA A 21 32.70 10.42 -10.93
CA ALA A 21 32.94 11.57 -11.79
C ALA A 21 34.09 12.50 -11.31
N ASP A 22 34.52 12.36 -10.07
CA ASP A 22 35.56 13.20 -9.47
C ASP A 22 36.91 12.47 -9.48
N ALA A 23 37.94 13.10 -10.02
CA ALA A 23 39.29 12.52 -10.07
C ALA A 23 40.32 13.45 -9.44
N TYR A 24 40.97 13.00 -8.38
CA TYR A 24 42.01 13.78 -7.67
C TYR A 24 43.40 13.18 -7.87
N LYS A 25 44.40 14.05 -7.95
CA LYS A 25 45.83 13.67 -7.97
C LYS A 25 46.49 14.19 -6.70
N PHE A 26 47.35 13.37 -6.11
CA PHE A 26 48.08 13.70 -4.89
C PHE A 26 49.57 13.68 -5.18
N HIS A 27 50.26 14.72 -4.72
CA HIS A 27 51.69 14.92 -4.92
C HIS A 27 52.34 15.17 -3.57
N PHE A 28 53.41 14.44 -3.27
CA PHE A 28 54.21 14.63 -2.07
C PHE A 28 55.69 14.58 -2.43
N SER A 29 56.44 15.62 -2.07
CA SER A 29 57.91 15.64 -2.14
C SER A 29 58.47 15.35 -0.75
N LYS A 30 59.34 14.35 -0.65
CA LYS A 30 59.98 13.95 0.61
C LYS A 30 61.04 14.93 1.07
N GLU A 31 61.67 15.63 0.13
CA GLU A 31 62.76 16.58 0.36
C GLU A 31 62.24 17.88 0.94
N SER A 32 61.14 18.40 0.38
CA SER A 32 60.50 19.65 0.81
C SER A 32 59.40 19.45 1.84
N CYS A 33 59.00 18.20 2.10
CA CYS A 33 57.81 17.82 2.88
C CYS A 33 56.52 18.56 2.44
N HIS A 34 56.47 18.99 1.19
CA HIS A 34 55.33 19.67 0.60
C HIS A 34 54.36 18.66 0.02
N PHE A 35 53.13 18.66 0.54
CA PHE A 35 51.99 17.89 0.02
C PHE A 35 51.06 18.82 -0.75
N SER A 36 50.62 18.41 -1.93
CA SER A 36 49.61 19.14 -2.70
C SER A 36 48.69 18.18 -3.42
N PHE A 37 47.47 18.62 -3.69
CA PHE A 37 46.50 17.82 -4.40
C PHE A 37 45.69 18.66 -5.37
N GLU A 38 45.36 18.05 -6.49
CA GLU A 38 44.74 18.69 -7.64
C GLU A 38 43.45 17.97 -7.98
N LYS A 39 42.44 18.74 -8.40
CA LYS A 39 41.23 18.20 -9.00
C LYS A 39 41.41 18.18 -10.51
N ASN A 40 41.14 17.03 -11.13
CA ASN A 40 41.09 16.89 -12.57
C ASN A 40 39.64 17.08 -13.02
N LEU A 41 39.43 18.04 -13.91
CA LEU A 41 38.18 18.21 -14.63
C LEU A 41 38.45 18.02 -16.12
N LYS A 42 37.96 16.91 -16.68
CA LYS A 42 38.23 16.51 -18.07
C LYS A 42 39.74 16.40 -18.32
N ASN A 43 40.32 17.34 -19.08
CA ASN A 43 41.74 17.36 -19.46
C ASN A 43 42.55 18.45 -18.74
N VAL A 44 41.95 19.17 -17.80
CA VAL A 44 42.61 20.24 -17.04
C VAL A 44 42.70 19.83 -15.59
N SER A 45 43.89 19.92 -14.99
CA SER A 45 44.06 19.82 -13.56
C SER A 45 44.28 21.22 -12.97
N PHE A 46 43.71 21.44 -11.78
CA PHE A 46 43.98 22.65 -11.01
C PHE A 46 44.22 22.28 -9.56
N ARG A 47 45.08 23.05 -8.91
CA ARG A 47 45.44 22.85 -7.50
C ARG A 47 44.27 23.18 -6.59
N LEU A 48 43.84 22.19 -5.81
CA LEU A 48 42.75 22.32 -4.85
C LEU A 48 43.26 22.70 -3.46
N GLY A 49 44.44 22.20 -3.09
CA GLY A 49 45.07 22.55 -1.82
C GLY A 49 46.51 22.09 -1.72
N SER A 50 47.19 22.59 -0.69
CA SER A 50 48.54 22.18 -0.34
C SER A 50 48.81 22.40 1.14
N PHE A 51 49.63 21.53 1.71
CA PHE A 51 50.07 21.56 3.10
C PHE A 51 51.58 21.35 3.15
N ASN A 52 52.25 22.06 4.06
CA ASN A 52 53.62 21.73 4.45
C ASN A 52 53.51 20.78 5.63
N LEU A 53 53.97 19.54 5.46
CA LEU A 53 53.90 18.51 6.49
C LEU A 53 55.22 18.48 7.27
N GLU A 54 55.15 18.22 8.56
CA GLU A 54 56.34 18.05 9.39
C GLU A 54 56.70 16.56 9.48
N LYS A 55 58.00 16.27 9.47
CA LYS A 55 58.47 14.89 9.59
C LYS A 55 58.32 14.42 11.03
N VAL A 56 57.50 13.39 11.22
CA VAL A 56 57.29 12.74 12.52
C VAL A 56 58.57 12.08 13.02
N ALA A 57 58.92 12.31 14.29
CA ALA A 57 60.10 11.75 14.94
C ALA A 57 60.02 10.23 15.18
N SER A 58 58.84 9.74 15.58
CA SER A 58 58.55 8.31 15.79
C SER A 58 57.43 7.82 14.86
N PRO A 59 57.71 7.52 13.58
CA PRO A 59 56.69 7.02 12.65
C PRO A 59 56.06 5.69 13.11
N ALA A 60 56.81 4.88 13.86
CA ALA A 60 56.33 3.61 14.36
C ALA A 60 55.20 3.78 15.40
N GLU A 61 55.21 4.85 16.21
CA GLU A 61 54.11 5.15 17.14
C GLU A 61 52.84 5.52 16.40
N VAL A 62 52.93 6.44 15.44
CA VAL A 62 51.78 6.87 14.63
C VAL A 62 51.18 5.71 13.82
N ILE A 63 52.03 4.83 13.26
CA ILE A 63 51.55 3.64 12.55
C ILE A 63 50.87 2.66 13.50
N ARG A 64 51.38 2.47 14.72
CA ARG A 64 50.73 1.61 15.72
C ARG A 64 49.37 2.17 16.14
N GLU A 65 49.29 3.47 16.42
CA GLU A 65 48.04 4.15 16.76
C GLU A 65 47.00 4.00 15.64
N LEU A 66 47.40 4.27 14.38
CA LEU A 66 46.53 4.07 13.21
C LEU A 66 46.01 2.63 13.11
N ILE A 67 46.85 1.63 13.36
CA ILE A 67 46.44 0.21 13.33
C ILE A 67 45.51 -0.10 14.49
N CYS A 68 45.77 0.42 15.70
CA CYS A 68 44.89 0.27 16.85
C CYS A 68 43.50 0.85 16.56
N ASP A 69 43.41 2.07 16.05
CA ASP A 69 42.14 2.71 15.68
C ASP A 69 41.37 1.89 14.64
N CYS A 70 42.07 1.32 13.66
CA CYS A 70 41.47 0.44 12.66
C CYS A 70 40.91 -0.84 13.29
N LEU A 71 41.65 -1.48 14.21
CA LEU A 71 41.21 -2.70 14.89
C LEU A 71 40.01 -2.44 15.81
N ASP A 72 40.01 -1.32 16.53
CA ASP A 72 38.88 -0.91 17.38
C ASP A 72 37.64 -0.63 16.53
N THR A 73 37.80 0.07 15.39
CA THR A 73 36.72 0.31 14.43
C THR A 73 36.15 -0.99 13.86
N ILE A 74 37.01 -1.97 13.54
CA ILE A 74 36.58 -3.29 13.07
C ILE A 74 35.79 -4.01 14.17
N ALA A 75 36.28 -4.02 15.41
CA ALA A 75 35.61 -4.67 16.53
C ALA A 75 34.24 -4.04 16.83
N GLU A 76 34.15 -2.71 16.81
CA GLU A 76 32.89 -1.98 16.98
C GLU A 76 31.90 -2.32 15.86
N ASN A 77 32.35 -2.30 14.61
CA ASN A 77 31.51 -2.63 13.46
C ASN A 77 31.05 -4.09 13.47
N GLN A 78 31.89 -5.03 13.91
CA GLN A 78 31.52 -6.43 14.10
C GLN A 78 30.43 -6.57 15.18
N SER A 79 30.59 -5.88 16.31
CA SER A 79 29.60 -5.86 17.38
C SER A 79 28.25 -5.30 16.90
N LYS A 80 28.27 -4.15 16.19
CA LYS A 80 27.08 -3.56 15.57
C LYS A 80 26.42 -4.51 14.58
N ASN A 81 27.20 -5.18 13.73
CA ASN A 81 26.67 -6.13 12.75
C ASN A 81 26.01 -7.33 13.44
N GLN A 82 26.64 -7.91 14.45
CA GLN A 82 26.05 -9.01 15.23
C GLN A 82 24.76 -8.59 15.95
N HIS A 83 24.72 -7.36 16.49
CA HIS A 83 23.52 -6.82 17.10
C HIS A 83 22.39 -6.67 16.07
N LEU A 84 22.67 -6.04 14.92
CA LEU A 84 21.70 -5.88 13.83
C LEU A 84 21.21 -7.23 13.29
N GLN A 85 22.08 -8.23 13.23
CA GLN A 85 21.70 -9.59 12.83
C GLN A 85 20.68 -10.20 13.79
N LYS A 86 20.90 -10.07 15.11
CA LYS A 86 19.94 -10.54 16.13
C LYS A 86 18.60 -9.81 16.04
N GLU A 87 18.63 -8.50 15.81
CA GLU A 87 17.42 -7.69 15.63
C GLU A 87 16.66 -8.10 14.37
N ASN A 88 17.36 -8.36 13.27
CA ASN A 88 16.76 -8.84 12.02
C ASN A 88 16.08 -10.21 12.24
N GLU A 89 16.76 -11.14 12.90
CA GLU A 89 16.19 -12.45 13.24
C GLU A 89 14.99 -12.33 14.18
N ARG A 90 15.01 -11.40 15.14
CA ARG A 90 13.85 -11.11 16.00
C ARG A 90 12.68 -10.62 15.17
N LEU A 91 12.88 -9.58 14.36
CA LEU A 91 11.83 -9.01 13.52
C LEU A 91 11.25 -10.03 12.54
N LEU A 92 12.10 -10.91 11.98
CA LEU A 92 11.64 -11.99 11.12
C LEU A 92 10.76 -13.01 11.87
N ARG A 93 11.11 -13.36 13.11
CA ARG A 93 10.26 -14.22 13.95
C ARG A 93 8.91 -13.56 14.26
N ASP A 94 8.94 -12.30 14.66
CA ASP A 94 7.74 -11.53 15.00
C ASP A 94 6.82 -11.38 13.78
N TRP A 95 7.39 -11.10 12.61
CA TRP A 95 6.65 -11.04 11.35
C TRP A 95 5.93 -12.36 11.05
N ASN A 96 6.65 -13.49 11.15
CA ASN A 96 6.07 -14.81 10.90
C ASN A 96 4.97 -15.17 11.91
N ASP A 97 5.13 -14.80 13.19
CA ASP A 97 4.11 -15.00 14.21
C ASP A 97 2.85 -14.17 13.93
N VAL A 98 3.01 -12.87 13.64
CA VAL A 98 1.88 -11.99 13.28
C VAL A 98 1.17 -12.50 12.03
N GLN A 99 1.91 -12.91 11.00
CA GLN A 99 1.34 -13.51 9.79
C GLN A 99 0.53 -14.78 10.12
N GLY A 100 1.08 -15.69 10.93
CA GLY A 100 0.39 -16.91 11.32
C GLY A 100 -0.89 -16.64 12.14
N ARG A 101 -0.88 -15.62 13.02
CA ARG A 101 -2.09 -15.19 13.74
C ARG A 101 -3.12 -14.56 12.81
N PHE A 102 -2.66 -13.77 11.83
CA PHE A 102 -3.52 -13.15 10.84
C PHE A 102 -4.25 -14.20 9.99
N GLU A 103 -3.52 -15.19 9.47
CA GLU A 103 -4.11 -16.30 8.69
C GLU A 103 -5.18 -17.05 9.50
N LYS A 104 -4.89 -17.38 10.76
CA LYS A 104 -5.86 -18.02 11.67
C LYS A 104 -7.11 -17.16 11.89
N CYS A 105 -6.94 -15.86 12.07
CA CYS A 105 -8.03 -14.91 12.26
C CYS A 105 -8.94 -14.88 11.01
N VAL A 106 -8.34 -14.80 9.82
CA VAL A 106 -9.07 -14.83 8.55
C VAL A 106 -9.85 -16.13 8.40
N SER A 107 -9.22 -17.29 8.62
CA SER A 107 -9.91 -18.58 8.53
C SER A 107 -11.05 -18.72 9.55
N ALA A 108 -10.86 -18.25 10.78
CA ALA A 108 -11.89 -18.27 11.81
C ALA A 108 -13.08 -17.37 11.43
N LYS A 109 -12.78 -16.16 10.92
CA LYS A 109 -13.78 -15.20 10.44
C LYS A 109 -14.60 -15.79 9.28
N GLU A 110 -13.95 -16.35 8.28
CA GLU A 110 -14.62 -16.97 7.12
C GLU A 110 -15.50 -18.15 7.53
N THR A 111 -15.03 -18.98 8.47
CA THR A 111 -15.80 -20.11 9.01
C THR A 111 -17.06 -19.62 9.72
N LEU A 112 -16.93 -18.58 10.56
CA LEU A 112 -18.05 -17.98 11.27
C LEU A 112 -19.05 -17.32 10.29
N GLU A 113 -18.56 -16.60 9.29
CA GLU A 113 -19.40 -15.99 8.26
C GLU A 113 -20.21 -17.06 7.52
N ALA A 114 -19.55 -18.13 7.08
CA ALA A 114 -20.22 -19.24 6.39
C ALA A 114 -21.30 -19.90 7.27
N ASP A 115 -21.04 -20.10 8.56
CA ASP A 115 -22.02 -20.65 9.49
C ASP A 115 -23.20 -19.72 9.71
N LEU A 116 -22.95 -18.41 9.89
CA LEU A 116 -24.00 -17.41 10.04
C LEU A 116 -24.88 -17.32 8.78
N TYR A 117 -24.27 -17.35 7.59
CA TYR A 117 -25.01 -17.38 6.32
C TYR A 117 -25.89 -18.63 6.19
N LYS A 118 -25.39 -19.81 6.60
CA LYS A 118 -26.19 -21.04 6.61
C LYS A 118 -27.41 -20.90 7.52
N ARG A 119 -27.22 -20.42 8.76
CA ARG A 119 -28.31 -20.21 9.72
C ARG A 119 -29.32 -19.19 9.20
N PHE A 120 -28.85 -18.09 8.62
CA PHE A 120 -29.71 -17.07 8.05
C PHE A 120 -30.58 -17.62 6.89
N ILE A 121 -30.02 -18.46 6.02
CA ILE A 121 -30.77 -19.11 4.94
C ILE A 121 -31.88 -20.01 5.50
N LEU A 122 -31.62 -20.76 6.58
CA LEU A 122 -32.64 -21.59 7.22
C LEU A 122 -33.81 -20.74 7.72
N VAL A 123 -33.54 -19.66 8.46
CA VAL A 123 -34.57 -18.74 8.96
C VAL A 123 -35.35 -18.11 7.79
N LEU A 124 -34.66 -17.66 6.74
CA LEU A 124 -35.32 -17.12 5.55
C LEU A 124 -36.21 -18.16 4.87
N ASN A 125 -35.78 -19.41 4.79
CA ASN A 125 -36.55 -20.48 4.16
C ASN A 125 -37.81 -20.83 4.97
N GLU A 126 -37.71 -20.88 6.29
CA GLU A 126 -38.86 -21.06 7.19
C GLU A 126 -39.86 -19.91 7.04
N LYS A 127 -39.38 -18.66 7.04
CA LYS A 127 -40.23 -17.47 6.83
C LYS A 127 -40.90 -17.51 5.45
N LYS A 128 -40.15 -17.83 4.39
CA LYS A 128 -40.70 -17.99 3.04
C LYS A 128 -41.75 -19.11 2.97
N ALA A 129 -41.52 -20.24 3.65
CA ALA A 129 -42.48 -21.34 3.71
C ALA A 129 -43.77 -20.92 4.43
N LYS A 130 -43.65 -20.19 5.55
CA LYS A 130 -44.81 -19.68 6.27
C LYS A 130 -45.63 -18.71 5.41
N ILE A 131 -44.98 -17.75 4.73
CA ILE A 131 -45.65 -16.83 3.80
C ILE A 131 -46.40 -17.61 2.71
N ARG A 132 -45.75 -18.59 2.07
CA ARG A 132 -46.40 -19.44 1.06
C ARG A 132 -47.63 -20.18 1.60
N SER A 133 -47.55 -20.72 2.82
CA SER A 133 -48.68 -21.42 3.45
C SER A 133 -49.86 -20.50 3.74
N LEU A 134 -49.59 -19.27 4.20
CA LEU A 134 -50.62 -18.28 4.51
C LEU A 134 -51.28 -17.76 3.23
N HIS A 135 -50.50 -17.47 2.19
CA HIS A 135 -51.06 -17.10 0.88
C HIS A 135 -51.96 -18.21 0.31
N LYS A 136 -51.55 -19.47 0.45
CA LYS A 136 -52.38 -20.61 0.03
C LYS A 136 -53.71 -20.66 0.79
N LEU A 137 -53.67 -20.56 2.12
CA LEU A 137 -54.88 -20.57 2.94
C LEU A 137 -55.81 -19.38 2.60
N LEU A 138 -55.23 -18.20 2.38
CA LEU A 138 -55.99 -17.01 2.00
C LEU A 138 -56.66 -17.19 0.63
N SER A 139 -55.95 -17.75 -0.35
CA SER A 139 -56.55 -18.08 -1.65
C SER A 139 -57.65 -19.12 -1.55
N GLU A 140 -57.52 -20.15 -0.71
CA GLU A 140 -58.57 -21.15 -0.50
C GLU A 140 -59.83 -20.54 0.13
N VAL A 141 -59.68 -19.66 1.12
CA VAL A 141 -60.80 -18.92 1.72
C VAL A 141 -61.49 -18.03 0.70
N GLN A 142 -60.71 -17.30 -0.11
CA GLN A 142 -61.25 -16.43 -1.16
C GLN A 142 -62.02 -17.20 -2.24
N GLU A 143 -61.53 -18.37 -2.65
CA GLU A 143 -62.26 -19.22 -3.59
C GLU A 143 -63.53 -19.81 -2.95
N LEU A 144 -63.51 -20.18 -1.67
CA LEU A 144 -64.70 -20.69 -0.96
C LEU A 144 -65.77 -19.60 -0.81
N GLU A 145 -65.36 -18.35 -0.59
CA GLU A 145 -66.24 -17.17 -0.55
C GLU A 145 -66.90 -16.91 -1.93
N LYS A 146 -66.12 -16.90 -3.02
CA LYS A 146 -66.67 -16.78 -4.38
C LYS A 146 -67.63 -17.91 -4.73
N ASN A 147 -67.33 -19.15 -4.32
CA ASN A 147 -68.22 -20.29 -4.57
C ASN A 147 -69.50 -20.20 -3.72
N ALA A 148 -69.45 -19.69 -2.49
CA ALA A 148 -70.62 -19.44 -1.66
C ALA A 148 -71.50 -18.29 -2.17
N GLU A 149 -70.90 -17.27 -2.80
CA GLU A 149 -71.63 -16.22 -3.52
C GLU A 149 -72.28 -16.76 -4.80
N HIS A 150 -71.62 -17.65 -5.54
CA HIS A 150 -72.20 -18.29 -6.74
C HIS A 150 -73.34 -19.28 -6.42
N ASP A 151 -73.29 -19.99 -5.29
CA ASP A 151 -74.42 -20.82 -4.80
C ASP A 151 -75.61 -19.96 -4.32
N ARG A 152 -75.39 -18.70 -3.91
CA ARG A 152 -76.47 -17.74 -3.62
C ARG A 152 -77.04 -17.07 -4.87
N GLU A 153 -76.23 -16.82 -5.88
CA GLU A 153 -76.69 -16.28 -7.18
C GLU A 153 -77.44 -17.31 -8.03
N THR A 154 -77.08 -18.59 -7.99
CA THR A 154 -77.80 -19.65 -8.73
C THR A 154 -79.16 -20.04 -8.12
N ALA A 155 -79.45 -19.63 -6.88
CA ALA A 155 -80.78 -19.75 -6.25
C ALA A 155 -81.69 -18.53 -6.48
N THR A 156 -81.20 -17.45 -7.11
CA THR A 156 -81.98 -16.23 -7.34
C THR A 156 -82.01 -15.89 -8.83
N CYS A 157 -82.94 -16.51 -9.53
CA CYS A 157 -83.24 -16.20 -10.94
C CYS A 157 -83.76 -14.75 -11.10
N SER A 158 -83.25 -14.07 -12.14
CA SER A 158 -83.89 -12.98 -12.91
C SER A 158 -84.39 -11.72 -12.19
N GLN A 159 -83.71 -10.58 -12.39
CA GLN A 159 -84.39 -9.39 -12.95
C GLN A 159 -83.43 -8.36 -13.59
N VAL A 160 -83.88 -7.86 -14.73
CA VAL A 160 -83.33 -6.89 -15.68
C VAL A 160 -83.27 -5.46 -15.13
N SER A 161 -82.22 -4.69 -15.44
CA SER A 161 -82.32 -3.44 -16.22
C SER A 161 -80.98 -2.77 -16.48
N ALA A 162 -80.77 -2.43 -17.75
CA ALA A 162 -79.67 -1.68 -18.31
C ALA A 162 -79.80 -0.16 -18.07
N ASP A 163 -78.69 0.53 -18.35
CA ASP A 163 -78.60 1.83 -19.02
C ASP A 163 -78.45 3.08 -18.14
N ARG A 164 -77.22 3.64 -18.06
CA ARG A 164 -76.87 4.86 -18.82
C ARG A 164 -75.44 5.36 -18.54
N ASP A 165 -74.74 5.59 -19.65
CA ASP A 165 -73.59 6.47 -19.83
C ASP A 165 -73.85 7.91 -19.33
N ALA A 166 -72.80 8.61 -18.89
CA ALA A 166 -72.41 9.91 -19.46
C ALA A 166 -71.15 10.49 -18.78
N VAL A 167 -70.17 10.74 -19.64
CA VAL A 167 -68.96 11.54 -19.51
C VAL A 167 -69.25 12.94 -18.93
N TYR A 168 -68.36 13.44 -18.05
CA TYR A 168 -68.09 14.88 -17.97
C TYR A 168 -66.59 15.13 -17.87
N ASP A 169 -66.11 15.79 -18.91
CA ASP A 169 -64.77 16.22 -19.26
C ASP A 169 -64.88 17.73 -19.53
N GLU A 170 -64.13 18.56 -18.80
CA GLU A 170 -63.74 19.92 -19.18
C GLU A 170 -62.73 20.47 -18.12
N SER A 171 -61.43 20.55 -18.44
CA SER A 171 -60.63 21.73 -18.88
C SER A 171 -60.36 22.74 -17.75
N THR A 172 -59.17 23.34 -17.52
CA THR A 172 -58.13 23.98 -18.37
C THR A 172 -56.87 24.13 -17.46
N ASP A 173 -55.60 23.84 -17.81
CA ASP A 173 -54.58 24.46 -18.70
C ASP A 173 -54.26 25.96 -18.51
N GLU A 174 -52.96 26.28 -18.63
CA GLU A 174 -52.24 27.57 -18.52
C GLU A 174 -51.90 28.03 -17.08
N GLU A 175 -50.70 28.45 -16.67
CA GLU A 175 -49.60 29.11 -17.37
C GLU A 175 -48.29 29.09 -16.54
N SER A 176 -47.17 29.27 -17.26
CA SER A 176 -45.76 29.60 -16.93
C SER A 176 -45.44 30.31 -15.59
N GLY A 177 -44.21 30.33 -15.06
CA GLY A 177 -42.89 30.33 -15.67
C GLY A 177 -41.80 30.54 -14.60
N ASN A 178 -40.56 30.31 -15.03
CA ASN A 178 -39.35 30.16 -14.23
C ASN A 178 -38.69 31.49 -13.75
N GLN A 179 -37.95 31.37 -12.62
CA GLN A 179 -36.72 32.13 -12.20
C GLN A 179 -36.88 33.48 -11.44
N PRO A 180 -35.82 34.02 -10.79
CA PRO A 180 -34.83 33.43 -9.84
C PRO A 180 -34.59 34.33 -8.59
N ASP A 181 -33.78 33.84 -7.64
CA ASP A 181 -33.28 34.55 -6.44
C ASP A 181 -32.56 35.89 -6.74
N PRO A 182 -32.41 36.75 -5.70
CA PRO A 182 -31.04 37.03 -5.26
C PRO A 182 -30.82 37.06 -3.73
N SER A 183 -29.61 36.58 -3.40
CA SER A 183 -28.84 36.62 -2.15
C SER A 183 -28.95 37.90 -1.30
N VAL A 184 -28.64 37.80 0.01
CA VAL A 184 -27.49 38.45 0.69
C VAL A 184 -27.59 38.36 2.24
N LEU A 185 -26.56 37.70 2.83
CA LEU A 185 -25.90 37.91 4.14
C LEU A 185 -26.43 37.32 5.47
N SER A 186 -25.68 36.30 5.92
CA SER A 186 -25.34 35.85 7.30
C SER A 186 -24.40 36.85 8.05
N PRO A 187 -23.97 36.70 9.35
CA PRO A 187 -23.85 35.45 10.13
C PRO A 187 -24.05 35.48 11.69
N ALA A 188 -24.23 34.26 12.20
CA ALA A 188 -23.68 33.61 13.41
C ALA A 188 -23.53 34.38 14.75
N THR A 189 -24.14 33.83 15.80
CA THR A 189 -23.49 33.39 17.06
C THR A 189 -24.55 32.82 18.00
N LEU A 190 -24.38 31.58 18.47
CA LEU A 190 -24.46 31.23 19.90
C LEU A 190 -24.16 29.74 20.11
N ARG A 191 -23.25 29.54 21.06
CA ARG A 191 -22.79 28.28 21.64
C ARG A 191 -23.55 28.11 22.97
N GLU A 192 -24.05 26.91 23.22
CA GLU A 192 -24.50 26.30 24.49
C GLU A 192 -25.07 24.93 24.04
N ASP A 193 -24.91 23.78 24.69
CA ASP A 193 -24.21 23.35 25.88
C ASP A 193 -24.15 21.80 25.83
N ASP A 194 -23.33 21.24 26.72
CA ASP A 194 -23.11 19.82 26.97
C ASP A 194 -24.37 18.94 27.04
N SER A 195 -24.34 17.77 26.36
CA SER A 195 -24.94 16.55 26.93
C SER A 195 -24.44 15.28 26.21
N ILE A 196 -23.59 14.51 26.90
CA ILE A 196 -23.00 13.24 26.42
C ILE A 196 -23.92 12.03 26.71
N PHE A 197 -25.18 12.25 27.09
CA PHE A 197 -26.15 11.17 27.28
C PHE A 197 -27.45 11.45 26.53
N SER A 198 -27.45 11.17 25.23
CA SER A 198 -28.68 10.86 24.51
C SER A 198 -28.39 9.75 23.50
N SER A 199 -28.80 8.54 23.89
CA SER A 199 -28.89 7.37 23.02
C SER A 199 -29.70 7.71 21.77
N PRO A 200 -29.22 7.43 20.55
CA PRO A 200 -30.10 7.37 19.42
C PRO A 200 -30.75 5.98 19.41
N ASP A 201 -32.05 6.04 19.58
CA ASP A 201 -33.07 5.09 19.20
C ASP A 201 -32.63 4.20 18.01
N VAL A 202 -32.77 2.88 18.18
CA VAL A 202 -32.42 1.88 17.16
C VAL A 202 -33.40 2.03 16.01
N THR A 203 -32.96 2.72 14.95
CA THR A 203 -33.68 2.67 13.69
C THR A 203 -33.51 1.27 13.09
N ASP A 204 -34.64 0.57 12.93
CA ASP A 204 -34.76 -0.69 12.20
C ASP A 204 -34.37 -0.47 10.73
N ILE A 205 -33.10 -0.73 10.42
CA ILE A 205 -32.59 -0.64 9.04
C ILE A 205 -33.00 -1.94 8.33
N ALA A 206 -34.11 -1.86 7.58
CA ALA A 206 -34.49 -2.88 6.62
C ALA A 206 -33.33 -3.13 5.62
N PRO A 207 -33.07 -4.40 5.23
CA PRO A 207 -31.94 -4.73 4.38
C PRO A 207 -32.13 -4.16 2.97
N SER A 208 -31.48 -3.02 2.73
CA SER A 208 -31.41 -2.37 1.43
C SER A 208 -30.64 -3.23 0.42
N ARG A 209 -31.28 -3.53 -0.70
CA ARG A 209 -30.77 -4.28 -1.84
C ARG A 209 -29.70 -3.45 -2.59
N LYS A 210 -28.48 -3.38 -2.05
CA LYS A 210 -27.33 -2.81 -2.79
C LYS A 210 -26.89 -3.79 -3.88
N ARG A 211 -27.28 -3.45 -5.12
CA ARG A 211 -26.78 -4.02 -6.37
C ARG A 211 -25.26 -3.75 -6.43
N ARG A 212 -24.45 -4.81 -6.32
CA ARG A 212 -22.98 -4.71 -6.51
C ARG A 212 -22.74 -4.15 -7.92
N GLN A 213 -22.11 -2.99 -8.03
CA GLN A 213 -21.53 -2.58 -9.30
C GLN A 213 -20.38 -3.55 -9.59
N GLN A 214 -20.55 -4.32 -10.65
CA GLN A 214 -19.55 -5.18 -11.24
C GLN A 214 -18.47 -4.26 -11.82
N MET A 215 -17.29 -4.22 -11.18
CA MET A 215 -16.12 -3.57 -11.78
C MET A 215 -15.82 -4.27 -13.10
N GLN A 216 -15.85 -3.49 -14.19
CA GLN A 216 -15.44 -3.92 -15.52
C GLN A 216 -13.98 -4.40 -15.46
N LYS A 217 -13.76 -5.64 -15.87
CA LYS A 217 -12.45 -6.14 -16.25
C LYS A 217 -12.06 -5.45 -17.55
N ASN A 218 -11.14 -4.49 -17.49
CA ASN A 218 -10.43 -4.03 -18.69
C ASN A 218 -9.22 -4.96 -18.90
N LEU A 219 -9.41 -5.94 -19.78
CA LEU A 219 -8.32 -6.59 -20.50
C LEU A 219 -8.04 -5.78 -21.77
N GLY A 220 -6.79 -5.39 -21.98
CA GLY A 220 -6.27 -5.06 -23.31
C GLY A 220 -5.62 -3.70 -23.44
N THR A 221 -4.30 -3.63 -23.27
CA THR A 221 -3.39 -2.93 -24.20
C THR A 221 -2.03 -3.60 -24.08
N GLU A 222 -1.67 -4.38 -25.10
CA GLU A 222 -0.34 -4.98 -25.27
C GLU A 222 0.71 -3.88 -25.54
N PRO A 223 1.93 -3.98 -24.99
CA PRO A 223 3.09 -3.29 -25.51
C PRO A 223 3.78 -4.16 -26.58
N LYS A 224 3.76 -3.62 -27.80
CA LYS A 224 4.47 -4.04 -29.00
C LYS A 224 5.99 -4.11 -28.73
N MET A 225 6.55 -5.31 -28.54
CA MET A 225 7.99 -5.56 -28.60
C MET A 225 8.38 -5.86 -30.05
N ALA A 226 9.19 -4.98 -30.63
CA ALA A 226 9.82 -5.21 -31.93
C ALA A 226 11.01 -6.16 -31.76
N SER A 227 10.95 -7.32 -32.41
CA SER A 227 12.10 -8.18 -32.63
C SER A 227 12.99 -7.55 -33.70
N GLN A 228 14.13 -6.99 -33.31
CA GLN A 228 15.19 -6.64 -34.27
C GLN A 228 16.28 -7.72 -34.21
N GLU A 229 16.16 -8.63 -35.17
CA GLU A 229 17.14 -9.63 -35.55
C GLU A 229 18.38 -8.92 -36.11
N HIS A 230 19.53 -9.05 -35.44
CA HIS A 230 20.83 -8.76 -36.03
C HIS A 230 21.64 -10.04 -36.07
N GLN A 231 21.79 -10.53 -37.31
CA GLN A 231 22.77 -11.53 -37.72
C GLN A 231 24.17 -11.09 -37.27
N LEU A 232 24.89 -11.96 -36.55
CA LEU A 232 26.34 -11.98 -36.62
C LEU A 232 26.84 -13.42 -36.75
N GLN A 233 27.83 -13.51 -37.62
CA GLN A 233 28.26 -14.66 -38.39
C GLN A 233 29.05 -15.69 -37.58
N GLU A 234 28.84 -16.94 -37.98
CA GLU A 234 29.68 -18.09 -37.73
C GLU A 234 31.08 -17.91 -38.34
N LYS A 235 32.14 -18.04 -37.55
CA LYS A 235 33.47 -18.46 -38.04
C LYS A 235 34.37 -19.04 -36.94
N GLU A 236 34.51 -20.36 -37.02
CA GLU A 236 35.71 -21.20 -36.92
C GLU A 236 36.76 -21.03 -35.76
N LYS A 237 36.91 -22.14 -35.03
CA LYS A 237 38.14 -22.79 -34.50
C LYS A 237 38.99 -22.09 -33.41
N LEU A 238 39.10 -22.76 -32.26
CA LEU A 238 40.30 -23.52 -31.82
C LEU A 238 40.07 -24.14 -30.43
N ASP A 239 40.23 -25.46 -30.33
CA ASP A 239 40.54 -26.21 -29.09
C ASP A 239 41.96 -25.83 -28.60
N PRO A 240 42.39 -26.04 -27.31
CA PRO A 240 42.25 -27.34 -26.63
C PRO A 240 42.16 -27.37 -25.08
N SER A 241 41.89 -28.59 -24.60
CA SER A 241 42.45 -29.27 -23.40
C SER A 241 41.84 -29.05 -22.00
N LEU A 242 41.15 -30.09 -21.54
CA LEU A 242 41.10 -30.60 -20.16
C LEU A 242 42.47 -31.23 -19.80
N PRO A 243 42.92 -31.23 -18.51
CA PRO A 243 42.45 -32.30 -17.61
C PRO A 243 42.34 -31.98 -16.10
N GLN A 244 41.45 -32.78 -15.49
CA GLN A 244 41.52 -33.48 -14.20
C GLN A 244 41.59 -32.74 -12.84
N THR A 245 40.53 -33.07 -12.07
CA THR A 245 40.47 -33.45 -10.65
C THR A 245 40.87 -32.43 -9.58
N LEU A 246 39.91 -32.05 -8.73
CA LEU A 246 39.83 -32.43 -7.30
C LEU A 246 38.71 -31.66 -6.59
N LYS A 247 37.78 -32.43 -5.99
CA LYS A 247 37.10 -32.26 -4.70
C LYS A 247 36.85 -30.81 -4.18
N LYS A 248 35.58 -30.48 -3.93
CA LYS A 248 34.91 -30.49 -2.60
C LYS A 248 33.79 -29.42 -2.56
N GLU A 249 32.68 -29.80 -1.93
CA GLU A 249 31.53 -28.95 -1.59
C GLU A 249 31.93 -27.61 -0.95
N HIS A 250 31.20 -26.54 -1.24
CA HIS A 250 30.24 -25.91 -0.31
C HIS A 250 29.53 -24.71 -0.96
N SER A 251 28.27 -24.58 -0.57
CA SER A 251 27.31 -23.49 -0.79
C SER A 251 27.88 -22.07 -0.81
N SER A 252 27.40 -21.26 -1.77
CA SER A 252 27.44 -19.80 -1.71
C SER A 252 26.07 -19.25 -2.10
N ALA A 253 25.43 -18.60 -1.13
CA ALA A 253 24.31 -17.70 -1.34
C ALA A 253 24.82 -16.42 -2.02
N GLU A 254 24.08 -15.91 -2.98
CA GLU A 254 24.41 -14.68 -3.68
C GLU A 254 23.25 -13.70 -3.53
N ASN A 255 23.55 -12.63 -2.79
CA ASN A 255 23.15 -11.23 -2.95
C ASN A 255 21.66 -10.92 -3.17
N MET A 256 21.08 -10.13 -2.25
CA MET A 256 20.37 -8.90 -2.61
C MET A 256 20.43 -7.89 -1.46
N SER A 257 21.17 -6.81 -1.68
CA SER A 257 21.14 -5.59 -0.88
C SER A 257 19.90 -4.78 -1.28
N LEU A 258 19.13 -4.29 -0.30
CA LEU A 258 18.29 -3.11 -0.48
C LEU A 258 18.41 -2.18 0.73
N GLU A 259 18.91 -1.01 0.40
CA GLU A 259 19.08 0.18 1.20
C GLU A 259 17.73 0.89 1.35
N THR A 260 17.27 1.19 2.56
CA THR A 260 16.18 2.16 2.75
C THR A 260 16.16 2.78 4.15
N LEU A 261 16.46 4.09 4.15
CA LEU A 261 15.85 5.19 4.91
C LEU A 261 15.57 5.03 6.42
N ARG A 262 16.22 5.91 7.19
CA ARG A 262 15.86 6.32 8.55
C ARG A 262 14.36 6.62 8.65
N ASN A 263 13.68 5.94 9.56
CA ASN A 263 12.42 6.41 10.14
C ASN A 263 12.62 6.62 11.63
N THR A 264 12.47 7.87 12.06
CA THR A 264 12.44 8.32 13.44
C THR A 264 11.10 7.89 14.07
N SER A 265 11.11 7.28 15.26
CA SER A 265 9.88 6.93 15.98
C SER A 265 9.22 8.17 16.61
N PRO A 266 7.89 8.16 16.80
CA PRO A 266 7.20 9.12 17.65
C PRO A 266 6.36 8.40 18.71
N GLU A 267 6.96 7.77 19.70
CA GLU A 267 6.24 7.11 20.80
C GLU A 267 7.01 7.33 22.11
N ASP A 268 6.85 8.53 22.67
CA ASP A 268 7.09 8.79 24.09
C ASP A 268 6.25 10.01 24.51
N LEU A 269 4.97 9.79 24.80
CA LEU A 269 4.07 10.88 25.25
C LEU A 269 2.93 10.41 26.16
N PHE A 270 3.13 9.35 26.96
CA PHE A 270 2.13 8.93 27.96
C PHE A 270 2.74 8.42 29.27
N ASP A 271 3.89 8.95 29.67
CA ASP A 271 4.44 8.76 31.02
C ASP A 271 4.47 10.08 31.81
N GLU A 272 3.37 10.85 31.78
CA GLU A 272 3.01 11.80 32.86
C GLU A 272 1.60 12.33 32.63
N ILE A 273 0.61 11.79 33.38
CA ILE A 273 -0.57 12.43 34.02
C ILE A 273 -1.45 11.34 34.62
#